data_AF-A0AAU2VQ19-F1
#
_entry.id   AF-A0AAU2VQ19-F1
#
_cell.length_a   1.000
_cell.length_b   1.000
_cell.length_c   1.000
_cell.angle_alpha   90.00
_cell.angle_beta   90.00
_cell.angle_gamma   90.00
#
_symmetry.space_group_name_H-M   'P 1'
#
loop_
_entity.id
_entity.type
_entity.pdbx_description
1 polymer ?
#
loop_
_entity_poly.entity_id
_entity_poly.type
_entity_poly.pdbx_seq_one_letter_code
_entity_poly.pdbx_strand_id
1 'polypeptide(L)'
;MRFGQGGPSWGPGESGTPDWSALADQSAARTRRKRWLMIGGGALATAAVAAIVATAVIKTNKDDTAASGGKDASQLPSATDLPSQTAEPEPSFSAVQPPPPPDPKDYISDVKKDRAPVSADAFFPGKQLKMGDRVYAKGATNRTTKCAATTQGALGSILVSNGCDQVIRATYSRSGVAVTIGLAVFETEAQAKKTAQQASGSIASLSGAGVPTFCRGGAVCRRTTNYYGRYVYFAISGFTNGKSVTKADKNVFTVGNDLTDFTFRQIRHRGEVQASEAAG
;
A
#
# COMPACT_ATOMS: atom_id res chain seq x y z
N MET A 1 31.02 61.66 31.10
CA MET A 1 29.70 62.12 31.57
C MET A 1 28.97 60.92 32.16
N ARG A 2 28.35 61.08 33.33
CA ARG A 2 27.34 60.13 33.88
C ARG A 2 26.17 60.06 32.88
N PHE A 3 25.39 58.99 32.73
CA PHE A 3 24.34 58.40 33.60
C PHE A 3 24.15 56.92 33.14
N GLY A 4 23.66 55.91 33.86
CA GLY A 4 22.76 55.83 35.01
C GLY A 4 21.53 54.99 34.64
N GLN A 5 21.32 53.86 35.34
CA GLN A 5 20.07 53.08 35.54
C GLN A 5 19.49 52.29 34.34
N GLY A 6 18.98 51.05 34.47
CA GLY A 6 18.74 50.19 35.64
C GLY A 6 18.54 48.72 35.21
N GLY A 7 18.82 47.78 36.12
CA GLY A 7 18.54 46.34 35.94
C GLY A 7 17.14 45.96 36.44
N PRO A 8 16.88 44.70 36.85
CA PRO A 8 17.51 43.40 36.54
C PRO A 8 16.46 42.44 35.88
N SER A 9 16.71 41.20 35.42
CA SER A 9 17.01 40.03 36.25
C SER A 9 16.90 38.71 35.44
N TRP A 10 17.69 37.70 35.85
CA TRP A 10 17.57 36.24 35.64
C TRP A 10 18.02 35.57 34.32
N GLY A 11 19.06 34.72 34.45
CA GLY A 11 19.17 33.40 33.81
C GLY A 11 20.35 33.18 32.83
N PRO A 12 21.32 32.29 33.12
CA PRO A 12 22.33 31.90 32.13
C PRO A 12 21.77 30.80 31.21
N GLY A 13 21.56 31.14 29.93
CA GLY A 13 21.19 30.20 28.88
C GLY A 13 22.42 29.58 28.23
N GLU A 14 22.53 28.26 28.36
CA GLU A 14 23.52 27.39 27.74
C GLU A 14 23.34 27.32 26.21
N SER A 15 24.43 27.50 25.47
CA SER A 15 24.57 27.02 24.10
C SER A 15 24.98 25.54 24.13
N GLY A 16 24.01 24.64 24.13
CA GLY A 16 24.21 23.19 24.06
C GLY A 16 23.19 22.58 23.12
N THR A 17 23.65 21.99 22.03
CA THR A 17 22.84 21.18 21.11
C THR A 17 22.05 20.10 21.88
N PRO A 18 20.76 19.86 21.55
CA PRO A 18 19.95 18.86 22.24
C PRO A 18 20.56 17.45 22.16
N ASP A 19 20.69 16.78 23.30
CA ASP A 19 21.12 15.38 23.39
C ASP A 19 19.98 14.44 22.97
N TRP A 20 19.95 14.12 21.68
CA TRP A 20 19.00 13.18 21.09
C TRP A 20 19.25 11.72 21.51
N SER A 21 20.42 11.41 22.06
CA SER A 21 20.73 10.06 22.56
C SER A 21 20.05 9.79 23.91
N ALA A 22 19.92 10.82 24.76
CA ALA A 22 19.16 10.73 26.01
C ALA A 22 17.65 10.52 25.81
N LEU A 23 17.06 11.00 24.71
CA LEU A 23 15.65 10.77 24.36
C LEU A 23 15.39 9.39 23.73
N ALA A 24 16.37 8.83 23.02
CA ALA A 24 16.30 7.46 22.51
C ALA A 24 16.39 6.42 23.65
N ASP A 25 17.24 6.67 24.66
CA ASP A 25 17.36 5.79 25.82
C ASP A 25 16.14 5.85 26.76
N GLN A 26 15.47 6.99 26.88
CA GLN A 26 14.23 7.11 27.66
C GLN A 26 13.04 6.35 27.04
N SER A 27 12.97 6.21 25.72
CA SER A 27 11.92 5.45 25.02
C SER A 27 12.18 3.93 25.01
N ALA A 28 13.45 3.51 24.98
CA ALA A 28 13.84 2.12 25.16
C ALA A 28 13.65 1.60 26.60
N ALA A 29 13.84 2.45 27.62
CA ALA A 29 13.66 2.08 29.03
C ALA A 29 12.18 1.97 29.44
N ARG A 30 11.28 2.78 28.87
CA ARG A 30 9.84 2.76 29.20
C ARG A 30 9.13 1.52 28.64
N THR A 31 9.55 1.06 27.47
CA THR A 31 8.96 -0.12 26.79
C THR A 31 9.40 -1.44 27.44
N ARG A 32 10.63 -1.52 27.99
CA ARG A 32 11.09 -2.71 28.76
C ARG A 32 10.41 -2.82 30.13
N ARG A 33 10.20 -1.72 30.86
CA ARG A 33 9.49 -1.73 32.16
C ARG A 33 8.02 -2.15 32.01
N LYS A 34 7.33 -1.69 30.96
CA LYS A 34 5.91 -2.02 30.73
C LYS A 34 5.71 -3.49 30.32
N ARG A 35 6.70 -4.11 29.66
CA ARG A 35 6.66 -5.52 29.27
C ARG A 35 7.01 -6.49 30.41
N TRP A 36 7.86 -6.08 31.36
CA TRP A 36 8.14 -6.86 32.59
C TRP A 36 7.02 -6.78 33.64
N LEU A 37 6.35 -5.62 33.79
CA LEU A 37 5.19 -5.48 34.68
C LEU A 37 3.95 -6.27 34.21
N MET A 38 3.79 -6.49 32.90
CA MET A 38 2.69 -7.30 32.36
C MET A 38 2.97 -8.81 32.31
N ILE A 39 4.21 -9.25 32.57
CA ILE A 39 4.58 -10.68 32.60
C ILE A 39 4.84 -11.16 34.04
N GLY A 40 5.13 -10.26 34.99
CA GLY A 40 5.27 -10.58 36.43
C GLY A 40 3.98 -10.49 37.26
N GLY A 41 2.90 -9.88 36.75
CA GLY A 41 1.65 -9.66 37.48
C GLY A 41 0.54 -10.70 37.25
N GLY A 42 0.81 -11.78 36.52
CA GLY A 42 -0.20 -12.74 36.04
C GLY A 42 -0.10 -14.15 36.61
N ALA A 43 0.63 -14.37 37.70
CA ALA A 43 0.88 -15.71 38.26
C ALA A 43 0.64 -15.85 39.78
N LEU A 44 -0.04 -14.89 40.43
CA LEU A 44 -0.42 -14.99 41.85
C LEU A 44 -1.83 -14.41 42.11
N ALA A 45 -2.83 -14.82 41.32
CA ALA A 45 -4.23 -14.53 41.61
C ALA A 45 -5.19 -15.59 41.03
N THR A 46 -4.79 -16.86 41.06
CA THR A 46 -5.63 -18.02 40.65
C THR A 46 -5.65 -19.11 41.73
N ALA A 47 -5.68 -18.70 42.99
CA ALA A 47 -5.95 -19.60 44.12
C ALA A 47 -6.48 -18.79 45.31
N ALA A 48 -7.76 -18.40 45.31
CA ALA A 48 -8.57 -18.12 46.51
C ALA A 48 -9.94 -17.48 46.19
N VAL A 49 -10.75 -18.03 45.27
CA VAL A 49 -12.21 -17.82 45.30
C VAL A 49 -12.90 -19.08 44.79
N ALA A 50 -12.85 -20.14 45.58
CA ALA A 50 -13.65 -21.34 45.39
C ALA A 50 -13.84 -22.04 46.73
N ALA A 51 -14.36 -21.33 47.74
CA ALA A 51 -14.94 -21.96 48.92
C ALA A 51 -15.72 -20.93 49.77
N ILE A 52 -16.97 -21.29 50.14
CA ILE A 52 -17.76 -20.76 51.28
C ILE A 52 -18.43 -19.39 50.96
N VAL A 53 -19.76 -19.18 50.93
CA VAL A 53 -20.88 -19.70 51.74
C VAL A 53 -22.16 -19.74 50.89
N ALA A 54 -22.77 -20.92 50.80
CA ALA A 54 -24.22 -21.04 50.63
C ALA A 54 -24.84 -21.03 52.03
N THR A 55 -25.54 -19.95 52.41
CA THR A 55 -26.61 -19.98 53.42
C THR A 55 -27.44 -18.69 53.37
N ALA A 56 -28.75 -18.90 53.23
CA ALA A 56 -29.81 -18.16 53.92
C ALA A 56 -30.14 -16.72 53.49
N VAL A 57 -31.09 -16.56 52.54
CA VAL A 57 -32.37 -15.85 52.80
C VAL A 57 -33.48 -16.47 51.95
N ILE A 58 -34.09 -17.55 52.44
CA ILE A 58 -35.55 -17.73 52.35
C ILE A 58 -35.99 -18.21 53.74
N LYS A 59 -37.06 -17.59 54.24
CA LYS A 59 -37.89 -17.94 55.41
C LYS A 59 -37.57 -17.23 56.73
N THR A 60 -38.32 -16.15 56.96
CA THR A 60 -39.19 -16.02 58.15
C THR A 60 -40.63 -16.26 57.68
N ASN A 61 -41.15 -17.49 57.88
CA ASN A 61 -42.23 -17.89 58.82
C ASN A 61 -43.63 -17.80 58.17
N LYS A 62 -44.31 -18.94 57.86
CA LYS A 62 -45.22 -19.75 58.73
C LYS A 62 -46.36 -18.91 59.32
N ASP A 63 -47.64 -19.26 59.33
CA ASP A 63 -48.42 -20.47 59.01
C ASP A 63 -49.91 -20.05 58.80
N ASP A 64 -50.74 -21.01 58.47
CA ASP A 64 -52.13 -20.96 57.97
C ASP A 64 -53.25 -20.33 58.84
N THR A 65 -54.30 -19.94 58.09
CA THR A 65 -55.77 -20.03 58.34
C THR A 65 -56.57 -19.01 59.18
N ALA A 66 -57.61 -18.53 58.48
CA ALA A 66 -58.96 -18.11 58.91
C ALA A 66 -59.19 -16.67 59.45
N ALA A 67 -59.86 -15.82 58.64
CA ALA A 67 -61.29 -15.51 58.80
C ALA A 67 -61.74 -14.31 57.92
N SER A 68 -62.93 -14.46 57.31
CA SER A 68 -63.91 -13.43 56.86
C SER A 68 -63.42 -12.24 56.03
N GLY A 69 -63.77 -12.10 54.75
CA GLY A 69 -65.09 -11.63 54.29
C GLY A 69 -65.05 -10.09 54.11
N GLY A 70 -65.48 -9.43 53.05
CA GLY A 70 -66.10 -9.75 51.77
C GLY A 70 -66.29 -8.41 51.02
N LYS A 71 -67.04 -8.44 49.91
CA LYS A 71 -67.65 -7.31 49.18
C LYS A 71 -66.72 -6.59 48.20
N ASP A 72 -66.90 -6.86 46.91
CA ASP A 72 -67.77 -6.13 45.97
C ASP A 72 -67.00 -4.95 45.35
N ALA A 73 -66.59 -5.05 44.10
CA ALA A 73 -67.41 -4.86 42.90
C ALA A 73 -67.47 -3.38 42.49
N SER A 74 -66.99 -3.14 41.27
CA SER A 74 -67.58 -2.21 40.32
C SER A 74 -67.72 -0.76 40.75
N GLN A 75 -66.70 0.05 40.45
CA GLN A 75 -66.83 1.38 39.83
C GLN A 75 -65.45 2.03 39.79
N LEU A 76 -65.07 2.61 38.64
CA LEU A 76 -64.36 3.88 38.43
C LEU A 76 -64.00 4.02 36.93
N PRO A 77 -63.90 5.25 36.39
CA PRO A 77 -64.60 5.66 35.18
C PRO A 77 -63.80 5.60 33.87
N SER A 78 -64.52 5.64 32.76
CA SER A 78 -64.03 5.65 31.38
C SER A 78 -63.01 6.73 31.08
N ALA A 79 -62.04 6.39 30.22
CA ALA A 79 -60.96 7.25 29.75
C ALA A 79 -61.50 8.60 29.26
N THR A 80 -61.21 9.66 30.02
CA THR A 80 -61.44 11.04 29.62
C THR A 80 -60.20 11.53 28.88
N ASP A 81 -60.47 12.06 27.69
CA ASP A 81 -59.61 12.76 26.72
C ASP A 81 -58.21 13.19 27.20
N LEU A 82 -57.18 12.55 26.64
CA LEU A 82 -55.85 13.15 26.46
C LEU A 82 -55.82 13.80 25.07
N PRO A 83 -55.31 15.03 24.92
CA PRO A 83 -55.22 15.67 23.62
C PRO A 83 -54.27 14.84 22.74
N SER A 84 -54.71 14.53 21.52
CA SER A 84 -53.88 13.91 20.49
C SER A 84 -52.59 14.72 20.34
N GLN A 85 -51.49 14.23 20.89
CA GLN A 85 -50.17 14.69 20.48
C GLN A 85 -50.04 14.28 19.02
N THR A 86 -50.12 15.28 18.15
CA THR A 86 -49.81 15.20 16.74
C THR A 86 -48.55 14.36 16.59
N ALA A 87 -48.62 13.30 15.78
CA ALA A 87 -47.46 12.52 15.39
C ALA A 87 -46.43 13.48 14.78
N GLU A 88 -45.44 13.88 15.58
CA GLU A 88 -44.32 14.65 15.08
C GLU A 88 -43.59 13.75 14.08
N PRO A 89 -43.39 14.20 12.83
CA PRO A 89 -42.81 13.34 11.81
C PRO A 89 -41.41 12.92 12.28
N GLU A 90 -41.21 11.61 12.37
CA GLU A 90 -39.93 11.00 12.73
C GLU A 90 -38.84 11.60 11.82
N PRO A 91 -37.72 12.12 12.35
CA PRO A 91 -36.70 12.76 11.53
C PRO A 91 -36.14 11.75 10.53
N SER A 92 -36.54 11.89 9.27
CA SER A 92 -36.01 11.10 8.17
C SER A 92 -34.60 11.56 7.86
N PHE A 93 -33.59 10.80 8.29
CA PHE A 93 -32.25 10.94 7.75
C PHE A 93 -32.24 10.40 6.33
N SER A 94 -32.04 11.28 5.34
CA SER A 94 -31.72 10.83 3.99
C SER A 94 -30.48 9.93 4.08
N ALA A 95 -30.62 8.67 3.70
CA ALA A 95 -29.51 7.76 3.55
C ALA A 95 -28.67 8.22 2.34
N VAL A 96 -27.83 9.24 2.55
CA VAL A 96 -26.81 9.63 1.58
C VAL A 96 -25.79 8.51 1.62
N GLN A 97 -25.89 7.59 0.66
CA GLN A 97 -24.84 6.59 0.48
C GLN A 97 -23.53 7.32 0.15
N PRO A 98 -22.42 7.02 0.86
CA PRO A 98 -21.14 7.58 0.51
C PRO A 98 -20.82 7.20 -0.94
N PRO A 99 -20.16 8.09 -1.72
CA PRO A 99 -19.79 7.79 -3.09
C PRO A 99 -18.95 6.50 -3.13
N PRO A 100 -19.07 5.69 -4.21
CA PRO A 100 -18.29 4.48 -4.34
C PRO A 100 -16.79 4.80 -4.27
N PRO A 101 -15.98 3.92 -3.68
CA PRO A 101 -14.55 4.16 -3.58
C PRO A 101 -13.94 4.34 -4.98
N PRO A 102 -12.99 5.27 -5.14
CA PRO A 102 -12.34 5.53 -6.42
C PRO A 102 -11.67 4.25 -6.97
N ASP A 103 -11.82 3.98 -8.28
CA ASP A 103 -11.12 2.87 -8.94
C ASP A 103 -9.61 3.22 -9.08
N PRO A 104 -8.70 2.42 -8.48
CA PRO A 104 -7.25 2.60 -8.64
C PRO A 104 -6.77 2.74 -10.08
N LYS A 105 -7.40 2.03 -11.03
CA LYS A 105 -6.99 2.05 -12.43
C LYS A 105 -7.22 3.42 -13.06
N ASP A 106 -8.27 4.14 -12.67
CA ASP A 106 -8.56 5.46 -13.21
C ASP A 106 -7.42 6.47 -12.96
N TYR A 107 -6.68 6.30 -11.86
CA TYR A 107 -5.56 7.18 -11.48
C TYR A 107 -4.29 6.93 -12.28
N ILE A 108 -4.21 5.84 -13.03
CA ILE A 108 -3.06 5.50 -13.89
C ILE A 108 -3.43 5.43 -15.37
N SER A 109 -4.70 5.60 -15.72
CA SER A 109 -5.17 5.56 -17.11
C SER A 109 -5.08 6.92 -17.83
N ASP A 110 -4.94 8.03 -17.12
CA ASP A 110 -4.82 9.38 -17.69
C ASP A 110 -3.77 10.20 -16.91
N VAL A 111 -2.86 10.87 -17.63
CA VAL A 111 -1.83 11.77 -17.09
C VAL A 111 -2.39 12.86 -16.17
N LYS A 112 -3.64 13.27 -16.39
CA LYS A 112 -4.32 14.29 -15.58
C LYS A 112 -4.65 13.80 -14.17
N LYS A 113 -4.76 12.49 -13.96
CA LYS A 113 -4.97 11.87 -12.65
C LYS A 113 -3.68 11.27 -12.10
N ASP A 114 -2.80 10.83 -12.99
CA ASP A 114 -1.54 10.18 -12.62
C ASP A 114 -0.43 11.20 -12.29
N ARG A 115 -0.45 11.72 -11.05
CA ARG A 115 0.40 12.83 -10.59
C ARG A 115 1.66 12.41 -9.87
N ALA A 116 1.80 11.15 -9.50
CA ALA A 116 3.02 10.68 -8.83
C ALA A 116 4.27 10.88 -9.72
N PRO A 117 5.48 11.08 -9.15
CA PRO A 117 6.69 11.20 -9.96
C PRO A 117 6.95 9.96 -10.81
N VAL A 118 7.37 10.15 -12.07
CA VAL A 118 7.73 9.08 -12.99
C VAL A 118 9.26 8.98 -13.06
N SER A 119 9.84 8.01 -12.36
CA SER A 119 11.30 7.84 -12.25
C SER A 119 11.69 6.36 -12.20
N ALA A 120 12.98 6.05 -12.42
CA ALA A 120 13.46 4.68 -12.30
C ALA A 120 13.24 4.11 -10.90
N ASP A 121 13.50 4.88 -9.84
CA ASP A 121 13.32 4.40 -8.46
C ASP A 121 11.85 4.27 -8.06
N ALA A 122 10.94 5.05 -8.67
CA ALA A 122 9.49 4.91 -8.44
C ALA A 122 8.94 3.56 -8.96
N PHE A 123 9.51 3.02 -10.04
CA PHE A 123 9.07 1.74 -10.62
C PHE A 123 9.99 0.55 -10.28
N PHE A 124 11.26 0.82 -9.98
CA PHE A 124 12.30 -0.18 -9.77
C PHE A 124 13.15 0.17 -8.52
N PRO A 125 12.53 0.21 -7.33
CA PRO A 125 13.20 0.63 -6.10
C PRO A 125 14.25 -0.38 -5.63
N GLY A 126 15.13 0.08 -4.74
CA GLY A 126 16.13 -0.78 -4.08
C GLY A 126 17.28 -1.23 -4.99
N LYS A 127 18.14 -2.11 -4.48
CA LYS A 127 19.30 -2.69 -5.23
C LYS A 127 19.05 -4.11 -5.73
N GLN A 128 17.96 -4.72 -5.29
CA GLN A 128 17.58 -6.09 -5.62
C GLN A 128 16.06 -6.18 -5.66
N LEU A 129 15.55 -7.13 -6.44
CA LEU A 129 14.14 -7.50 -6.44
C LEU A 129 14.00 -8.90 -5.83
N LYS A 130 12.99 -9.10 -4.99
CA LYS A 130 12.62 -10.41 -4.46
C LYS A 130 11.25 -10.82 -4.98
N MET A 131 11.16 -12.02 -5.55
CA MET A 131 9.92 -12.66 -5.96
C MET A 131 9.82 -14.03 -5.28
N GLY A 132 9.14 -14.07 -4.13
CA GLY A 132 9.26 -15.20 -3.21
C GLY A 132 10.73 -15.41 -2.79
N ASP A 133 11.22 -16.64 -2.90
CA ASP A 133 12.61 -16.98 -2.56
C ASP A 133 13.63 -16.60 -3.66
N ARG A 134 13.16 -16.06 -4.79
CA ARG A 134 14.03 -15.68 -5.92
C ARG A 134 14.50 -14.23 -5.76
N VAL A 135 15.79 -14.06 -5.54
CA VAL A 135 16.45 -12.75 -5.46
C VAL A 135 17.13 -12.43 -6.79
N TYR A 136 16.86 -11.24 -7.31
CA TYR A 136 17.40 -10.70 -8.54
C TYR A 136 18.29 -9.50 -8.23
N ALA A 137 19.51 -9.47 -8.77
CA ALA A 137 20.37 -8.30 -8.66
C ALA A 137 19.88 -7.22 -9.62
N LYS A 138 19.67 -5.98 -9.13
CA LYS A 138 19.37 -4.83 -10.00
C LYS A 138 20.66 -4.39 -10.66
N GLY A 139 20.66 -4.41 -11.99
CA GLY A 139 21.68 -3.83 -12.84
C GLY A 139 21.42 -2.36 -13.12
N ALA A 140 21.86 -1.91 -14.29
CA ALA A 140 21.71 -0.51 -14.68
C ALA A 140 20.22 -0.12 -14.86
N THR A 141 19.93 1.14 -14.54
CA THR A 141 18.67 1.81 -14.83
C THR A 141 18.90 2.98 -15.76
N ASN A 142 17.92 3.31 -16.58
CA ASN A 142 18.00 4.45 -17.49
C ASN A 142 16.61 5.07 -17.67
N ARG A 143 16.56 6.39 -17.87
CA ARG A 143 15.35 7.13 -18.20
C ARG A 143 15.68 8.07 -19.35
N THR A 144 14.77 8.18 -20.31
CA THR A 144 14.92 9.12 -21.43
C THR A 144 13.58 9.51 -22.01
N THR A 145 13.47 10.74 -22.49
CA THR A 145 12.33 11.23 -23.30
C THR A 145 12.48 10.88 -24.79
N LYS A 146 13.69 10.46 -25.22
CA LYS A 146 13.92 9.99 -26.59
C LYS A 146 13.49 8.52 -26.71
N CYS A 147 12.18 8.27 -26.73
CA CYS A 147 11.62 6.91 -26.65
C CYS A 147 12.24 5.93 -27.64
N ALA A 148 12.42 6.34 -28.90
CA ALA A 148 13.01 5.50 -29.94
C ALA A 148 14.45 5.04 -29.64
N ALA A 149 15.24 5.84 -28.92
CA ALA A 149 16.66 5.58 -28.65
C ALA A 149 16.91 4.32 -27.79
N THR A 150 15.86 3.79 -27.16
CA THR A 150 15.94 2.62 -26.27
C THR A 150 15.39 1.35 -26.89
N THR A 151 15.13 1.36 -28.20
CA THR A 151 14.40 0.29 -28.89
C THR A 151 15.22 -0.38 -29.99
N GLN A 152 14.69 -1.47 -30.52
CA GLN A 152 15.22 -2.22 -31.65
C GLN A 152 14.08 -2.55 -32.62
N GLY A 153 14.38 -2.56 -33.92
CA GLY A 153 13.38 -2.80 -34.97
C GLY A 153 12.38 -1.65 -35.08
N ALA A 154 11.13 -1.98 -35.43
CA ALA A 154 10.07 -0.99 -35.65
C ALA A 154 9.54 -0.32 -34.36
N LEU A 155 9.92 -0.81 -33.18
CA LEU A 155 9.31 -0.36 -31.93
C LEU A 155 9.53 1.13 -31.69
N GLY A 156 10.69 1.67 -32.07
CA GLY A 156 11.01 3.08 -31.84
C GLY A 156 10.07 4.03 -32.58
N SER A 157 9.77 3.76 -33.84
CA SER A 157 8.82 4.57 -34.61
C SER A 157 7.39 4.41 -34.09
N ILE A 158 7.01 3.21 -33.66
CA ILE A 158 5.69 2.94 -33.05
C ILE A 158 5.51 3.70 -31.74
N LEU A 159 6.53 3.74 -30.87
CA LEU A 159 6.46 4.51 -29.63
C LEU A 159 6.29 6.01 -29.91
N VAL A 160 7.07 6.56 -30.85
CA VAL A 160 7.00 7.98 -31.21
C VAL A 160 5.65 8.32 -31.84
N SER A 161 5.16 7.50 -32.77
CA SER A 161 3.91 7.78 -33.50
C SER A 161 2.66 7.72 -32.62
N ASN A 162 2.72 6.98 -31.50
CA ASN A 162 1.62 6.91 -30.54
C ASN A 162 1.76 7.88 -29.35
N GLY A 163 2.76 8.77 -29.37
CA GLY A 163 2.92 9.80 -28.35
C GLY A 163 3.56 9.31 -27.06
N CYS A 164 4.62 8.50 -27.15
CA CYS A 164 5.42 8.14 -25.99
C CYS A 164 6.11 9.38 -25.40
N ASP A 165 5.89 9.64 -24.12
CA ASP A 165 6.50 10.75 -23.38
C ASP A 165 7.94 10.44 -22.98
N GLN A 166 8.13 9.20 -22.50
CA GLN A 166 9.40 8.73 -21.96
C GLN A 166 9.43 7.22 -21.83
N VAL A 167 10.65 6.67 -21.82
CA VAL A 167 10.92 5.28 -21.49
C VAL A 167 11.83 5.20 -20.28
N ILE A 168 11.41 4.38 -19.30
CA ILE A 168 12.21 3.98 -18.16
C ILE A 168 12.67 2.54 -18.38
N ARG A 169 13.94 2.25 -18.15
CA ARG A 169 14.48 0.90 -18.20
C ARG A 169 15.15 0.52 -16.90
N ALA A 170 15.01 -0.75 -16.54
CA ALA A 170 15.78 -1.39 -15.49
C ALA A 170 16.17 -2.79 -15.94
N THR A 171 17.40 -3.18 -15.65
CA THR A 171 17.86 -4.55 -15.89
C THR A 171 18.01 -5.29 -14.58
N TYR A 172 17.65 -6.57 -14.59
CA TYR A 172 17.86 -7.48 -13.49
C TYR A 172 18.56 -8.74 -13.97
N SER A 173 19.35 -9.37 -13.10
CA SER A 173 20.00 -10.65 -13.43
C SER A 173 19.89 -11.66 -12.29
N ARG A 174 19.85 -12.94 -12.68
CA ARG A 174 19.89 -14.09 -11.78
C ARG A 174 20.33 -15.33 -12.56
N SER A 175 21.28 -16.09 -11.99
CA SER A 175 21.69 -17.41 -12.49
C SER A 175 21.99 -17.45 -14.00
N GLY A 176 22.79 -16.51 -14.49
CA GLY A 176 23.20 -16.43 -15.90
C GLY A 176 22.13 -15.92 -16.88
N VAL A 177 20.98 -15.47 -16.38
CA VAL A 177 19.92 -14.83 -17.17
C VAL A 177 19.84 -13.35 -16.79
N ALA A 178 19.68 -12.49 -17.80
CA ALA A 178 19.39 -11.08 -17.63
C ALA A 178 18.07 -10.72 -18.30
N VAL A 179 17.36 -9.76 -17.70
CA VAL A 179 16.11 -9.21 -18.21
C VAL A 179 16.15 -7.70 -18.12
N THR A 180 15.91 -7.02 -19.24
CA THR A 180 15.65 -5.58 -19.24
C THR A 180 14.15 -5.38 -19.38
N ILE A 181 13.57 -4.69 -18.41
CA ILE A 181 12.23 -4.13 -18.51
C ILE A 181 12.34 -2.73 -19.11
N GLY A 182 11.51 -2.43 -20.10
CA GLY A 182 11.28 -1.08 -20.60
C GLY A 182 9.84 -0.68 -20.38
N LEU A 183 9.62 0.38 -19.61
CA LEU A 183 8.31 0.97 -19.33
C LEU A 183 8.18 2.25 -20.16
N ALA A 184 7.37 2.22 -21.21
CA ALA A 184 6.98 3.38 -21.99
C ALA A 184 5.72 4.01 -21.37
N VAL A 185 5.75 5.33 -21.24
CA VAL A 185 4.70 6.14 -20.61
C VAL A 185 4.01 6.98 -21.67
N PHE A 186 2.69 6.98 -21.65
CA PHE A 186 1.82 7.72 -22.57
C PHE A 186 0.88 8.62 -21.79
N GLU A 187 0.23 9.58 -22.44
CA GLU A 187 -0.77 10.41 -21.77
C GLU A 187 -2.01 9.61 -21.34
N THR A 188 -2.45 8.65 -22.17
CA THR A 188 -3.70 7.90 -21.97
C THR A 188 -3.55 6.38 -22.14
N GLU A 189 -4.46 5.63 -21.52
CA GLU A 189 -4.57 4.18 -21.74
C GLU A 189 -4.86 3.83 -23.21
N ALA A 190 -5.60 4.66 -23.93
CA ALA A 190 -5.89 4.43 -25.35
C ALA A 190 -4.62 4.39 -26.21
N GLN A 191 -3.70 5.33 -25.98
CA GLN A 191 -2.39 5.36 -26.65
C GLN A 191 -1.53 4.16 -26.27
N ALA A 192 -1.50 3.81 -24.98
CA ALA A 192 -0.75 2.65 -24.49
C ALA A 192 -1.28 1.34 -25.10
N LYS A 193 -2.60 1.13 -25.08
CA LYS A 193 -3.25 -0.03 -25.68
C LYS A 193 -2.96 -0.14 -27.19
N LYS A 194 -3.13 0.96 -27.93
CA LYS A 194 -2.85 1.01 -29.36
C LYS A 194 -1.38 0.67 -29.66
N THR A 195 -0.45 1.24 -28.89
CA THR A 195 0.98 0.93 -29.00
C THR A 195 1.25 -0.55 -28.76
N ALA A 196 0.70 -1.14 -27.70
CA ALA A 196 0.93 -2.54 -27.37
C ALA A 196 0.41 -3.49 -28.46
N GLN A 197 -0.73 -3.16 -29.08
CA GLN A 197 -1.29 -3.91 -30.21
C GLN A 197 -0.44 -3.81 -31.48
N GLN A 198 0.20 -2.66 -31.71
CA GLN A 198 1.04 -2.41 -32.88
C GLN A 198 2.50 -2.84 -32.68
N ALA A 199 2.90 -3.13 -31.44
CA ALA A 199 4.29 -3.33 -31.06
C ALA A 199 4.96 -4.42 -31.89
N SER A 200 6.02 -4.03 -32.60
CA SER A 200 6.90 -4.91 -33.35
C SER A 200 8.34 -4.52 -33.08
N GLY A 201 9.23 -5.50 -32.92
CA GLY A 201 10.60 -5.28 -32.43
C GLY A 201 10.72 -5.51 -30.93
N SER A 202 11.59 -4.76 -30.26
CA SER A 202 11.88 -4.96 -28.83
C SER A 202 12.42 -3.71 -28.17
N ILE A 203 12.31 -3.63 -26.85
CA ILE A 203 13.20 -2.78 -26.08
C ILE A 203 14.65 -3.29 -26.22
N ALA A 204 15.61 -2.38 -26.33
CA ALA A 204 17.02 -2.70 -26.31
C ALA A 204 17.44 -3.07 -24.89
N SER A 205 18.20 -4.17 -24.77
CA SER A 205 18.83 -4.56 -23.51
C SER A 205 19.70 -3.44 -22.95
N LEU A 206 19.75 -3.34 -21.63
CA LEU A 206 20.53 -2.34 -20.90
C LEU A 206 21.58 -3.07 -20.05
N SER A 207 22.83 -3.02 -20.50
CA SER A 207 24.00 -3.54 -19.79
C SER A 207 24.54 -2.50 -18.80
N GLY A 208 25.32 -2.95 -17.81
CA GLY A 208 25.93 -2.12 -16.78
C GLY A 208 25.55 -2.56 -15.36
N ALA A 209 26.25 -1.99 -14.37
CA ALA A 209 26.11 -2.33 -12.95
C ALA A 209 26.10 -3.85 -12.69
N GLY A 210 27.11 -4.56 -13.19
CA GLY A 210 27.27 -6.00 -13.00
C GLY A 210 26.52 -6.89 -14.00
N VAL A 211 25.73 -6.31 -14.93
CA VAL A 211 25.08 -7.08 -16.00
C VAL A 211 25.83 -6.88 -17.33
N PRO A 212 26.35 -7.94 -17.96
CA PRO A 212 27.04 -7.82 -19.24
C PRO A 212 26.07 -7.51 -20.38
N THR A 213 26.61 -7.25 -21.57
CA THR A 213 25.80 -7.17 -22.79
C THR A 213 25.11 -8.52 -23.05
N PHE A 214 23.80 -8.48 -23.29
CA PHE A 214 22.98 -9.65 -23.64
C PHE A 214 21.96 -9.26 -24.71
N CYS A 215 21.41 -10.24 -25.43
CA CYS A 215 20.42 -10.01 -26.51
C CYS A 215 20.89 -9.01 -27.59
N ARG A 216 22.19 -9.03 -27.90
CA ARG A 216 22.83 -8.31 -29.01
C ARG A 216 23.60 -9.32 -29.86
N GLY A 217 23.88 -8.98 -31.12
CA GLY A 217 24.71 -9.83 -31.99
C GLY A 217 24.03 -11.10 -32.53
N GLY A 218 22.70 -11.09 -32.71
CA GLY A 218 21.97 -12.18 -33.37
C GLY A 218 21.44 -13.30 -32.47
N ALA A 219 21.77 -13.29 -31.17
CA ALA A 219 21.19 -14.23 -30.22
C ALA A 219 19.66 -14.11 -30.15
N VAL A 220 18.96 -15.25 -30.18
CA VAL A 220 17.51 -15.30 -29.99
C VAL A 220 17.20 -15.04 -28.52
N CYS A 221 16.33 -14.08 -28.25
CA CYS A 221 15.90 -13.72 -26.90
C CYS A 221 14.39 -13.76 -26.78
N ARG A 222 13.92 -14.03 -25.57
CA ARG A 222 12.49 -13.97 -25.26
C ARG A 222 12.07 -12.52 -25.14
N ARG A 223 10.99 -12.16 -25.81
CA ARG A 223 10.42 -10.80 -25.81
C ARG A 223 8.95 -10.88 -25.42
N THR A 224 8.50 -9.95 -24.58
CA THR A 224 7.07 -9.77 -24.28
C THR A 224 6.70 -8.31 -24.27
N THR A 225 5.45 -8.04 -24.61
CA THR A 225 4.82 -6.73 -24.60
C THR A 225 3.49 -6.84 -23.88
N ASN A 226 3.24 -5.95 -22.93
CA ASN A 226 1.98 -5.85 -22.21
C ASN A 226 1.65 -4.37 -21.97
N TYR A 227 0.41 -4.08 -21.58
CA TYR A 227 0.00 -2.73 -21.19
C TYR A 227 -0.91 -2.78 -19.96
N TYR A 228 -0.93 -1.69 -19.20
CA TYR A 228 -1.88 -1.47 -18.10
C TYR A 228 -1.97 0.03 -17.79
N GLY A 229 -3.18 0.59 -17.78
CA GLY A 229 -3.37 2.04 -17.74
C GLY A 229 -2.64 2.72 -18.90
N ARG A 230 -2.04 3.89 -18.65
CA ARG A 230 -1.26 4.66 -19.64
C ARG A 230 0.15 4.14 -19.89
N TYR A 231 0.45 2.92 -19.47
CA TYR A 231 1.78 2.32 -19.49
C TYR A 231 1.83 1.11 -20.43
N VAL A 232 2.89 1.06 -21.24
CA VAL A 232 3.28 -0.16 -21.98
C VAL A 232 4.60 -0.64 -21.43
N TYR A 233 4.69 -1.93 -21.10
CA TYR A 233 5.92 -2.51 -20.57
C TYR A 233 6.37 -3.69 -21.43
N PHE A 234 7.65 -3.66 -21.73
CA PHE A 234 8.35 -4.62 -22.55
C PHE A 234 9.35 -5.37 -21.68
N ALA A 235 9.51 -6.66 -21.93
CA ALA A 235 10.62 -7.42 -21.35
C ALA A 235 11.44 -8.04 -22.48
N ILE A 236 12.76 -7.90 -22.41
CA ILE A 236 13.70 -8.69 -23.20
C ILE A 236 14.54 -9.53 -22.25
N SER A 237 14.50 -10.85 -22.41
CA SER A 237 15.15 -11.82 -21.53
C SER A 237 16.08 -12.72 -22.32
N GLY A 238 17.30 -12.93 -21.83
CA GLY A 238 18.28 -13.80 -22.48
C GLY A 238 19.43 -14.19 -21.58
N PHE A 239 20.27 -15.08 -22.08
CA PHE A 239 21.46 -15.50 -21.36
C PHE A 239 22.56 -14.44 -21.42
N THR A 240 23.29 -14.27 -20.32
CA THR A 240 24.42 -13.34 -20.22
C THR A 240 25.67 -13.83 -20.94
N ASN A 241 25.69 -15.08 -21.38
CA ASN A 241 26.80 -15.70 -22.11
C ASN A 241 26.61 -15.66 -23.64
N GLY A 242 25.56 -15.00 -24.14
CA GLY A 242 25.27 -14.88 -25.57
C GLY A 242 24.59 -16.09 -26.21
N LYS A 243 24.29 -17.16 -25.45
CA LYS A 243 23.50 -18.30 -25.95
C LYS A 243 22.09 -17.84 -26.35
N SER A 244 21.59 -18.38 -27.47
CA SER A 244 20.20 -18.23 -27.88
C SER A 244 19.24 -18.96 -26.94
N VAL A 245 18.13 -18.31 -26.62
CA VAL A 245 17.02 -18.86 -25.85
C VAL A 245 16.20 -19.80 -26.71
N THR A 246 15.84 -20.94 -26.16
CA THR A 246 14.95 -21.96 -26.74
C THR A 246 13.72 -22.17 -25.85
N LYS A 247 12.72 -22.90 -26.36
CA LYS A 247 11.52 -23.27 -25.57
C LYS A 247 11.83 -24.16 -24.36
N ALA A 248 12.98 -24.85 -24.37
CA ALA A 248 13.41 -25.71 -23.25
C ALA A 248 14.01 -24.92 -22.09
N ASP A 249 14.44 -23.67 -22.30
CA ASP A 249 15.13 -22.85 -21.30
C ASP A 249 14.16 -22.23 -20.28
N LYS A 250 13.49 -23.08 -19.49
CA LYS A 250 12.44 -22.71 -18.53
C LYS A 250 12.86 -21.57 -17.59
N ASN A 251 14.12 -21.54 -17.17
CA ASN A 251 14.64 -20.49 -16.28
C ASN A 251 14.49 -19.09 -16.92
N VAL A 252 14.72 -18.93 -18.23
CA VAL A 252 14.56 -17.64 -18.92
C VAL A 252 13.10 -17.18 -18.89
N PHE A 253 12.15 -18.12 -19.04
CA PHE A 253 10.73 -17.83 -18.96
C PHE A 253 10.31 -17.45 -17.54
N THR A 254 10.74 -18.20 -16.53
CA THR A 254 10.46 -17.89 -15.12
C THR A 254 10.96 -16.50 -14.74
N VAL A 255 12.23 -16.20 -15.04
CA VAL A 255 12.82 -14.89 -14.73
C VAL A 255 12.09 -13.78 -15.52
N GLY A 256 11.80 -13.99 -16.80
CA GLY A 256 11.06 -13.00 -17.59
C GLY A 256 9.65 -12.73 -17.05
N ASN A 257 8.92 -13.77 -16.64
CA ASN A 257 7.57 -13.66 -16.09
C ASN A 257 7.58 -12.95 -14.73
N ASP A 258 8.48 -13.33 -13.83
CA ASP A 258 8.63 -12.68 -12.52
C ASP A 258 8.79 -11.15 -12.65
N LEU A 259 9.64 -10.71 -13.57
CA LEU A 259 9.91 -9.29 -13.77
C LEU A 259 8.76 -8.55 -14.47
N THR A 260 8.02 -9.27 -15.32
CA THR A 260 6.80 -8.75 -15.97
C THR A 260 5.68 -8.57 -14.94
N ASP A 261 5.48 -9.58 -14.07
CA ASP A 261 4.50 -9.56 -12.98
C ASP A 261 4.82 -8.49 -11.94
N PHE A 262 6.10 -8.36 -11.56
CA PHE A 262 6.56 -7.29 -10.69
C PHE A 262 6.21 -5.91 -11.27
N THR A 263 6.50 -5.70 -12.56
CA THR A 263 6.22 -4.42 -13.23
C THR A 263 4.73 -4.11 -13.25
N PHE A 264 3.88 -5.11 -13.56
CA PHE A 264 2.43 -4.95 -13.49
C PHE A 264 1.97 -4.56 -12.08
N ARG A 265 2.44 -5.26 -11.04
CA ARG A 265 2.10 -4.97 -9.64
C ARG A 265 2.51 -3.57 -9.25
N GLN A 266 3.67 -3.10 -9.72
CA GLN A 266 4.15 -1.75 -9.41
C GLN A 266 3.29 -0.66 -10.06
N ILE A 267 2.87 -0.86 -11.31
CA ILE A 267 1.95 0.08 -11.99
C ILE A 267 0.60 0.08 -11.27
N ARG A 268 0.08 -1.09 -10.88
CA ARG A 268 -1.20 -1.19 -10.15
C ARG A 268 -1.12 -0.54 -8.78
N HIS A 269 -0.06 -0.82 -8.02
CA HIS A 269 0.17 -0.24 -6.70
C HIS A 269 0.21 1.29 -6.73
N ARG A 270 0.81 1.87 -7.77
CA ARG A 270 0.79 3.32 -8.00
C ARG A 270 -0.63 3.88 -8.13
N GLY A 271 -1.54 3.16 -8.78
CA GLY A 271 -2.95 3.54 -8.84
C GLY A 271 -3.64 3.41 -7.49
N GLU A 272 -3.35 2.33 -6.75
CA GLU A 272 -3.90 2.08 -5.42
C GLU A 272 -3.53 3.19 -4.42
N VAL A 273 -2.26 3.63 -4.43
CA VAL A 273 -1.77 4.73 -3.57
C VAL A 273 -2.50 6.03 -3.88
N GLN A 274 -2.58 6.42 -5.16
CA GLN A 274 -3.22 7.68 -5.55
C GLN A 274 -4.73 7.67 -5.30
N ALA A 275 -5.40 6.52 -5.48
CA ALA A 275 -6.82 6.37 -5.15
C ALA A 275 -7.05 6.47 -3.63
N SER A 276 -6.17 5.87 -2.82
CA SER A 276 -6.24 5.98 -1.36
C SER A 276 -6.01 7.41 -0.87
N GLU A 277 -5.09 8.16 -1.48
CA GLU A 277 -4.83 9.56 -1.16
C GLU A 277 -6.00 10.47 -1.53
N ALA A 278 -6.79 10.13 -2.55
CA ALA A 278 -7.96 10.90 -2.94
C ALA A 278 -9.23 10.57 -2.11
N ALA A 279 -9.22 9.47 -1.37
CA ALA A 279 -10.34 9.03 -0.53
C ALA A 279 -10.22 9.47 0.93
N GLY A 280 -9.05 9.96 1.37
CA GLY A 280 -8.77 10.45 2.72
C GLY A 280 -8.60 11.96 2.76
#